data_AF-F6W074-F1
#
_entry.id   AF-F6W074-F1
#
_cell.length_a   1.000
_cell.length_b   1.000
_cell.length_c   1.000
_cell.angle_alpha   90.00
_cell.angle_beta   90.00
_cell.angle_gamma   90.00
#
_symmetry.space_group_name_H-M   'P 1'
#
loop_
_entity.id
_entity.type
_entity.pdbx_description
1 polymer ?
#
loop_
_entity_poly.entity_id
_entity_poly.type
_entity_poly.pdbx_seq_one_letter_code
_entity_poly.pdbx_strand_id
1 'polypeptide(L)'
;MAKILSDPYVEVEPREDAIKDRIKEMVSSEHEKKAHIDVLEQKVSDMNKELERQCELHHETVRRAKKAETFTYQNENRLRDLEGELASTEVLRDTLRNEKNRYLKFLEQMAQAMHMEDVAVDLGYDLNTDVLIARAHQLQRLESEAVVEKTSNNHVLRRKVKELKEQVKSKELHMELLRKKIAQQDEREQTRSGLALDRDDAIVTVQKLQRKVERLQHALGDERVKVTQLKAQLAETNELKAVTLEQRRRIDELVTSVGKLSTTKDRQRQKLSSLKQNLKMTGEDANLNHERLRTQLDAVTNDNKSTKTALDEVTRREKQLVDFREVVARMLGLDVTSLAIPDYEIISRLEKLIRNHHIGTAATATLERSFEALDPRFRQGYTEVDYTRSRSPHYENRARSPSPRRHHHRSRSPSPRRY
;
A
#
# COMPACT_ATOMS: atom_id res chain seq x y z
N MET A 1 137.56 158.97 -108.04
CA MET A 1 137.93 157.57 -107.71
C MET A 1 138.33 157.45 -106.25
N ALA A 2 139.44 158.04 -105.77
CA ALA A 2 139.84 157.99 -104.34
C ALA A 2 138.73 158.30 -103.32
N LYS A 3 137.93 159.36 -103.56
CA LYS A 3 136.84 159.79 -102.66
C LYS A 3 135.65 158.82 -102.56
N ILE A 4 135.50 157.90 -103.51
CA ILE A 4 134.42 156.89 -103.54
C ILE A 4 134.90 155.58 -102.86
N LEU A 5 136.21 155.37 -102.83
CA LEU A 5 136.86 154.18 -102.26
C LEU A 5 137.36 154.42 -100.84
N SER A 6 137.29 155.67 -100.36
CA SER A 6 137.52 156.02 -98.97
C SER A 6 136.23 155.78 -98.19
N ASP A 7 136.33 155.04 -97.10
CA ASP A 7 135.22 154.85 -96.16
C ASP A 7 135.56 155.53 -94.81
N PRO A 8 134.61 155.65 -93.86
CA PRO A 8 134.84 156.31 -92.58
C PRO A 8 136.08 155.84 -91.79
N TYR A 9 136.58 154.63 -92.07
CA TYR A 9 137.69 153.97 -91.38
C TYR A 9 139.00 153.95 -92.20
N VAL A 10 138.95 154.23 -93.51
CA VAL A 10 140.14 154.18 -94.39
C VAL A 10 140.06 155.29 -95.45
N GLU A 11 140.94 156.30 -95.35
CA GLU A 11 141.09 157.37 -96.34
C GLU A 11 142.10 156.95 -97.42
N VAL A 12 141.68 156.97 -98.68
CA VAL A 12 142.49 156.52 -99.82
C VAL A 12 143.04 157.73 -100.54
N GLU A 13 144.36 157.88 -100.56
CA GLU A 13 144.99 158.99 -101.27
C GLU A 13 144.69 158.96 -102.78
N PRO A 14 144.61 160.13 -103.47
CA PRO A 14 144.38 160.25 -104.91
C PRO A 14 145.62 159.88 -105.73
N ARG A 15 146.30 158.82 -105.31
CA ARG A 15 147.43 158.18 -105.97
C ARG A 15 146.96 156.83 -106.48
N GLU A 16 147.30 156.53 -107.72
CA GLU A 16 146.81 155.35 -108.42
C GLU A 16 147.10 154.04 -107.66
N ASP A 17 148.24 153.97 -106.97
CA ASP A 17 148.67 152.79 -106.21
C ASP A 17 147.78 152.54 -104.98
N ALA A 18 147.45 153.58 -104.21
CA ALA A 18 146.60 153.46 -103.01
C ALA A 18 145.14 153.07 -103.36
N ILE A 19 144.64 153.60 -104.47
CA ILE A 19 143.33 153.23 -105.03
C ILE A 19 143.31 151.75 -105.45
N LYS A 20 144.37 151.27 -106.10
CA LYS A 20 144.49 149.86 -106.53
C LYS A 20 144.58 148.91 -105.35
N ASP A 21 145.33 149.26 -104.30
CA ASP A 21 145.50 148.39 -103.15
C ASP A 21 144.23 148.31 -102.29
N ARG A 22 143.47 149.40 -102.14
CA ARG A 22 142.16 149.35 -101.47
C ARG A 22 141.14 148.51 -102.23
N ILE A 23 141.12 148.63 -103.56
CA ILE A 23 140.29 147.76 -104.41
C ILE A 23 140.70 146.29 -104.24
N LYS A 24 142.00 145.96 -104.25
CA LYS A 24 142.47 144.59 -104.05
C LYS A 24 142.07 144.03 -102.68
N GLU A 25 142.16 144.82 -101.62
CA GLU A 25 141.81 144.39 -100.27
C GLU A 25 140.30 144.19 -100.10
N MET A 26 139.47 145.11 -100.63
CA MET A 26 138.01 144.92 -100.66
C MET A 26 137.60 143.70 -101.47
N VAL A 27 138.22 143.49 -102.64
CA VAL A 27 137.99 142.31 -103.47
C VAL A 27 138.43 141.03 -102.74
N SER A 28 139.53 141.07 -101.99
CA SER A 28 140.00 139.93 -101.20
C SER A 28 139.06 139.62 -100.03
N SER A 29 138.60 140.65 -99.28
CA SER A 29 137.64 140.48 -98.19
C SER A 29 136.26 140.03 -98.68
N GLU A 30 135.81 140.53 -99.84
CA GLU A 30 134.60 140.04 -100.51
C GLU A 30 134.77 138.58 -100.94
N HIS A 31 135.93 138.22 -101.49
CA HIS A 31 136.24 136.84 -101.87
C HIS A 31 136.28 135.90 -100.65
N GLU A 32 136.82 136.33 -99.52
CA GLU A 32 136.83 135.58 -98.26
C GLU A 32 135.42 135.42 -97.66
N LYS A 33 134.62 136.50 -97.63
CA LYS A 33 133.22 136.42 -97.18
C LYS A 33 132.40 135.52 -98.08
N LYS A 34 132.62 135.60 -99.39
CA LYS A 34 131.98 134.72 -100.37
C LYS A 34 132.38 133.26 -100.14
N ALA A 35 133.67 132.98 -99.95
CA ALA A 35 134.14 131.64 -99.59
C ALA A 35 133.52 131.14 -98.27
N HIS A 36 133.35 132.02 -97.27
CA HIS A 36 132.71 131.65 -96.01
C HIS A 36 131.20 131.41 -96.15
N ILE A 37 130.52 132.21 -96.96
CA ILE A 37 129.11 131.99 -97.34
C ILE A 37 128.98 130.66 -98.07
N ASP A 38 129.84 130.36 -99.05
CA ASP A 38 129.85 129.10 -99.80
C ASP A 38 130.02 127.89 -98.84
N VAL A 39 130.89 127.99 -97.82
CA VAL A 39 131.06 126.95 -96.79
C VAL A 39 129.82 126.80 -95.91
N LEU A 40 129.18 127.91 -95.51
CA LEU A 40 127.95 127.86 -94.72
C LEU A 40 126.78 127.32 -95.53
N GLU A 41 126.64 127.73 -96.80
CA GLU A 41 125.65 127.21 -97.73
C GLU A 41 125.86 125.71 -97.97
N GLN A 42 127.09 125.26 -98.14
CA GLN A 42 127.42 123.84 -98.24
C GLN A 42 127.05 123.09 -96.95
N LYS A 43 127.36 123.64 -95.78
CA LYS A 43 126.98 123.02 -94.49
C LYS A 43 125.46 122.97 -94.29
N VAL A 44 124.74 124.02 -94.68
CA VAL A 44 123.26 124.04 -94.67
C VAL A 44 122.72 123.00 -95.64
N SER A 45 123.29 122.88 -96.84
CA SER A 45 122.94 121.86 -97.83
C SER A 45 123.15 120.44 -97.29
N ASP A 46 124.29 120.17 -96.66
CA ASP A 46 124.60 118.84 -96.11
C ASP A 46 123.76 118.52 -94.86
N MET A 47 123.50 119.50 -93.98
CA MET A 47 122.55 119.33 -92.87
C MET A 47 121.13 119.09 -93.36
N ASN A 48 120.70 119.75 -94.45
CA ASN A 48 119.38 119.55 -95.01
C ASN A 48 119.23 118.15 -95.63
N LYS A 49 120.26 117.67 -96.35
CA LYS A 49 120.29 116.28 -96.87
C LYS A 49 120.25 115.25 -95.74
N GLU A 50 120.99 115.46 -94.66
CA GLU A 50 120.96 114.54 -93.51
C GLU A 50 119.60 114.58 -92.80
N LEU A 51 118.98 115.76 -92.67
CA LEU A 51 117.62 115.89 -92.12
C LEU A 51 116.59 115.16 -93.00
N GLU A 52 116.66 115.31 -94.31
CA GLU A 52 115.80 114.58 -95.26
C GLU A 52 115.97 113.06 -95.11
N ARG A 53 117.23 112.58 -95.06
CA ARG A 53 117.55 111.17 -94.83
C ARG A 53 116.99 110.65 -93.50
N GLN A 54 117.06 111.45 -92.43
CA GLN A 54 116.50 111.10 -91.12
C GLN A 54 114.97 111.07 -91.14
N CYS A 55 114.32 112.02 -91.82
CA CYS A 55 112.87 112.03 -92.00
C CYS A 55 112.38 110.79 -92.76
N GLU A 56 113.06 110.40 -93.84
CA GLU A 56 112.75 109.18 -94.59
C GLU A 56 112.87 107.92 -93.73
N LEU A 57 113.99 107.78 -93.00
CA LEU A 57 114.21 106.65 -92.09
C LEU A 57 113.17 106.58 -90.98
N HIS A 58 112.80 107.72 -90.40
CA HIS A 58 111.76 107.79 -89.39
C HIS A 58 110.39 107.40 -89.96
N HIS A 59 110.05 107.87 -91.16
CA HIS A 59 108.81 107.52 -91.83
C HIS A 59 108.74 106.02 -92.14
N GLU A 60 109.84 105.42 -92.60
CA GLU A 60 109.92 103.99 -92.83
C GLU A 60 109.80 103.18 -91.53
N THR A 61 110.45 103.64 -90.45
CA THR A 61 110.37 103.02 -89.13
C THR A 61 108.93 103.04 -88.59
N VAL A 62 108.24 104.18 -88.70
CA VAL A 62 106.83 104.33 -88.30
C VAL A 62 105.93 103.45 -89.17
N ARG A 63 106.16 103.38 -90.48
CA ARG A 63 105.42 102.50 -91.39
C ARG A 63 105.59 101.03 -91.00
N ARG A 64 106.81 100.62 -90.64
CA ARG A 64 107.11 99.26 -90.18
C ARG A 64 106.46 98.98 -88.82
N ALA A 65 106.52 99.92 -87.88
CA ALA A 65 105.86 99.81 -86.58
C ALA A 65 104.35 99.64 -86.72
N LYS A 66 103.67 100.48 -87.53
CA LYS A 66 102.24 100.35 -87.80
C LYS A 66 101.87 99.00 -88.40
N LYS A 67 102.65 98.50 -89.36
CA LYS A 67 102.44 97.15 -89.92
C LYS A 67 102.59 96.07 -88.85
N ALA A 68 103.60 96.17 -87.99
CA ALA A 68 103.79 95.25 -86.87
C ALA A 68 102.61 95.30 -85.88
N GLU A 69 102.14 96.49 -85.50
CA GLU A 69 100.96 96.68 -84.64
C GLU A 69 99.69 96.07 -85.24
N THR A 70 99.45 96.26 -86.53
CA THR A 70 98.28 95.63 -87.18
C THR A 70 98.38 94.11 -87.18
N PHE A 71 99.59 93.56 -87.34
CA PHE A 71 99.82 92.12 -87.34
C PHE A 71 99.71 91.53 -85.93
N THR A 72 100.23 92.21 -84.91
CA THR A 72 100.06 91.79 -83.50
C THR A 72 98.60 91.82 -83.11
N TYR A 73 97.87 92.89 -83.45
CA TYR A 73 96.43 92.99 -83.19
C TYR A 73 95.63 91.85 -83.84
N GLN A 74 95.93 91.51 -85.10
CA GLN A 74 95.28 90.38 -85.79
C GLN A 74 95.60 89.03 -85.11
N ASN A 75 96.84 88.82 -84.69
CA ASN A 75 97.24 87.59 -84.00
C ASN A 75 96.62 87.50 -82.60
N GLU A 76 96.53 88.60 -81.85
CA GLU A 76 95.88 88.64 -80.54
C GLU A 76 94.39 88.29 -80.64
N ASN A 77 93.67 88.83 -81.63
CA ASN A 77 92.28 88.48 -81.85
C ASN A 77 92.13 87.00 -82.23
N ARG A 78 92.98 86.50 -83.14
CA ARG A 78 92.96 85.08 -83.54
C ARG A 78 93.29 84.15 -82.37
N LEU A 79 94.21 84.55 -81.49
CA LEU A 79 94.55 83.80 -80.29
C LEU A 79 93.35 83.77 -79.31
N ARG A 80 92.70 84.91 -79.09
CA ARG A 80 91.49 84.99 -78.26
C ARG A 80 90.35 84.12 -78.79
N ASP A 81 90.14 84.12 -80.11
CA ASP A 81 89.11 83.27 -80.74
C ASP A 81 89.42 81.78 -80.53
N LEU A 82 90.68 81.36 -80.73
CA LEU A 82 91.13 79.99 -80.50
C LEU A 82 91.06 79.56 -79.03
N GLU A 83 91.37 80.47 -78.10
CA GLU A 83 91.20 80.22 -76.65
C GLU A 83 89.72 80.03 -76.29
N GLY A 84 88.83 80.82 -76.90
CA GLY A 84 87.38 80.68 -76.75
C GLY A 84 86.86 79.35 -77.29
N GLU A 85 87.31 78.94 -78.48
CA GLU A 85 87.00 77.64 -79.05
C GLU A 85 87.51 76.50 -78.15
N LEU A 86 88.76 76.58 -77.68
CA LEU A 86 89.33 75.56 -76.79
C LEU A 86 88.52 75.42 -75.50
N ALA A 87 88.19 76.53 -74.84
CA ALA A 87 87.36 76.53 -73.64
C ALA A 87 85.98 75.92 -73.89
N SER A 88 85.34 76.23 -75.03
CA SER A 88 84.05 75.64 -75.40
C SER A 88 84.15 74.11 -75.60
N THR A 89 85.23 73.64 -76.23
CA THR A 89 85.46 72.20 -76.43
C THR A 89 85.77 71.44 -75.14
N GLU A 90 86.42 72.09 -74.17
CA GLU A 90 86.65 71.54 -72.84
C GLU A 90 85.35 71.32 -72.08
N VAL A 91 84.48 72.34 -72.04
CA VAL A 91 83.15 72.23 -71.42
C VAL A 91 82.31 71.13 -72.08
N LEU A 92 82.36 71.01 -73.41
CA LEU A 92 81.65 69.95 -74.13
C LEU A 92 82.19 68.56 -73.75
N ARG A 93 83.51 68.38 -73.68
CA ARG A 93 84.13 67.11 -73.26
C ARG A 93 83.73 66.73 -71.83
N ASP A 94 83.75 67.68 -70.90
CA ASP A 94 83.35 67.42 -69.52
C ASP A 94 81.87 67.03 -69.42
N THR A 95 81.02 67.70 -70.21
CA THR A 95 79.59 67.36 -70.29
C THR A 95 79.39 65.94 -70.78
N LEU A 96 80.03 65.56 -71.89
CA LEU A 96 79.98 64.20 -72.44
C LEU A 96 80.53 63.15 -71.48
N ARG A 97 81.62 63.47 -70.77
CA ARG A 97 82.21 62.58 -69.75
C ARG A 97 81.26 62.35 -68.59
N ASN A 98 80.57 63.40 -68.14
CA ASN A 98 79.57 63.32 -67.08
C ASN A 98 78.32 62.53 -67.51
N GLU A 99 77.86 62.70 -68.74
CA GLU A 99 76.77 61.88 -69.32
C GLU A 99 77.15 60.41 -69.44
N LYS A 100 78.35 60.11 -69.95
CA LYS A 100 78.88 58.75 -70.01
C LYS A 100 78.91 58.10 -68.62
N ASN A 101 79.44 58.80 -67.61
CA ASN A 101 79.51 58.26 -66.25
C ASN A 101 78.11 58.01 -65.66
N ARG A 102 77.14 58.89 -65.91
CA ARG A 102 75.74 58.69 -65.49
C ARG A 102 75.12 57.46 -66.16
N TYR A 103 75.33 57.30 -67.46
CA TYR A 103 74.84 56.15 -68.21
C TYR A 103 75.45 54.83 -67.73
N LEU A 104 76.77 54.80 -67.48
CA LEU A 104 77.45 53.61 -66.96
C LEU A 104 76.93 53.20 -65.58
N LYS A 105 76.71 54.17 -64.69
CA LYS A 105 76.13 53.91 -63.37
C LYS A 105 74.71 53.36 -63.45
N PHE A 106 73.91 53.85 -64.41
CA PHE A 106 72.58 53.30 -64.65
C PHE A 106 72.63 51.83 -65.12
N LEU A 107 73.55 51.49 -66.04
CA LEU A 107 73.72 50.10 -66.48
C LEU A 107 74.17 49.18 -65.34
N GLU A 108 75.08 49.65 -64.48
CA GLU A 108 75.53 48.90 -63.31
C GLU A 108 74.37 48.62 -62.33
N GLN A 109 73.52 49.60 -62.07
CA GLN A 109 72.32 49.42 -61.23
C GLN A 109 71.33 48.42 -61.85
N MET A 110 71.16 48.45 -63.17
CA MET A 110 70.31 47.49 -63.88
C MET A 110 70.89 46.06 -63.81
N ALA A 111 72.21 45.92 -63.94
CA ALA A 111 72.89 44.64 -63.78
C ALA A 111 72.72 44.08 -62.36
N GLN A 112 72.89 44.91 -61.33
CA GLN A 112 72.63 44.53 -59.93
C GLN A 112 71.18 44.08 -59.72
N ALA A 113 70.21 44.85 -60.21
CA ALA A 113 68.78 44.53 -60.08
C ALA A 113 68.40 43.19 -60.75
N MET A 114 69.13 42.79 -61.79
CA MET A 114 68.92 41.52 -62.49
C MET A 114 69.87 40.39 -62.04
N HIS A 115 70.68 40.65 -61.02
CA HIS A 115 71.73 39.78 -60.50
C HIS A 115 72.72 39.33 -61.59
N MET A 116 73.25 40.29 -62.34
CA MET A 116 74.22 40.11 -63.43
C MET A 116 75.58 40.79 -63.15
N GLU A 117 75.89 41.01 -61.87
CA GLU A 117 77.07 41.78 -61.43
C GLU A 117 78.38 41.17 -61.95
N ASP A 118 78.53 39.84 -61.85
CA ASP A 118 79.74 39.13 -62.29
C ASP A 118 79.90 39.15 -63.81
N VAL A 119 78.79 39.06 -64.55
CA VAL A 119 78.77 38.99 -66.02
C VAL A 119 79.00 40.37 -66.64
N ALA A 120 78.54 41.43 -65.97
CA ALA A 120 78.73 42.82 -66.39
C ALA A 120 80.20 43.27 -66.30
N VAL A 121 81.00 42.68 -65.41
CA VAL A 121 82.43 42.99 -65.24
C VAL A 121 83.27 42.42 -66.38
N ASP A 122 82.93 41.22 -66.89
CA ASP A 122 83.74 40.48 -67.87
C ASP A 122 83.50 40.87 -69.34
N LEU A 123 82.30 41.34 -69.68
CA LEU A 123 81.89 41.57 -71.09
C LEU A 123 82.12 43.01 -71.59
N GLY A 124 82.50 43.93 -70.70
CA GLY A 124 82.62 45.35 -71.02
C GLY A 124 81.26 46.03 -71.27
N TYR A 125 81.25 47.36 -71.21
CA TYR A 125 80.01 48.15 -71.14
C TYR A 125 79.17 48.14 -72.43
N ASP A 126 79.76 47.83 -73.59
CA ASP A 126 79.07 47.86 -74.88
C ASP A 126 78.21 46.61 -75.13
N LEU A 127 78.59 45.43 -74.61
CA LEU A 127 77.77 44.21 -74.68
C LEU A 127 76.72 44.12 -73.58
N ASN A 128 76.84 44.97 -72.55
CA ASN A 128 76.05 44.88 -71.35
C ASN A 128 74.56 45.16 -71.62
N THR A 129 74.23 46.03 -72.58
CA THR A 129 72.83 46.36 -72.94
C THR A 129 72.05 45.18 -73.51
N ASP A 130 72.60 44.46 -74.49
CA ASP A 130 71.90 43.31 -75.10
C ASP A 130 71.77 42.14 -74.12
N VAL A 131 72.80 41.96 -73.27
CA VAL A 131 72.80 40.94 -72.21
C VAL A 131 71.74 41.26 -71.15
N LEU A 132 71.63 42.51 -70.72
CA LEU A 132 70.58 42.96 -69.79
C LEU A 132 69.18 42.77 -70.39
N ILE A 133 68.99 43.06 -71.67
CA ILE A 133 67.72 42.83 -72.36
C ILE A 133 67.39 41.33 -72.41
N ALA A 134 68.35 40.49 -72.80
CA ALA A 134 68.17 39.05 -72.84
C ALA A 134 67.81 38.48 -71.45
N ARG A 135 68.47 38.98 -70.40
CA ARG A 135 68.16 38.62 -69.02
C ARG A 135 66.77 39.08 -68.58
N ALA A 136 66.37 40.30 -68.91
CA ALA A 136 65.03 40.81 -68.59
C ALA A 136 63.95 39.93 -69.23
N HIS A 137 64.11 39.54 -70.50
CA HIS A 137 63.19 38.60 -71.16
C HIS A 137 63.22 37.21 -70.52
N GLN A 138 64.39 36.72 -70.11
CA GLN A 138 64.49 35.45 -69.39
C GLN A 138 63.71 35.48 -68.07
N LEU A 139 63.92 36.53 -67.26
CA LEU A 139 63.23 36.71 -65.98
C LEU A 139 61.72 36.83 -66.17
N GLN A 140 61.27 37.62 -67.15
CA GLN A 140 59.86 37.73 -67.51
C GLN A 140 59.23 36.37 -67.86
N ARG A 141 59.95 35.53 -68.64
CA ARG A 141 59.46 34.20 -69.00
C ARG A 141 59.34 33.28 -67.79
N LEU A 142 60.37 33.26 -66.93
CA LEU A 142 60.37 32.45 -65.70
C LEU A 142 59.25 32.87 -64.74
N GLU A 143 59.02 34.18 -64.58
CA GLU A 143 57.91 34.68 -63.78
C GLU A 143 56.55 34.30 -64.37
N SER A 144 56.40 34.41 -65.69
CA SER A 144 55.15 34.02 -66.38
C SER A 144 54.85 32.53 -66.20
N GLU A 145 55.85 31.66 -66.35
CA GLU A 145 55.74 30.22 -66.11
C GLU A 145 55.37 29.93 -64.65
N ALA A 146 56.05 30.57 -63.68
CA ALA A 146 55.76 30.40 -62.26
C ALA A 146 54.35 30.89 -61.88
N VAL A 147 53.85 31.96 -62.51
CA VAL A 147 52.48 32.43 -62.32
C VAL A 147 51.47 31.44 -62.89
N VAL A 148 51.71 30.89 -64.07
CA VAL A 148 50.84 29.85 -64.67
C VAL A 148 50.81 28.59 -63.80
N GLU A 149 51.96 28.15 -63.30
CA GLU A 149 52.02 27.00 -62.38
C GLU A 149 51.25 27.27 -61.08
N LYS A 150 51.49 28.43 -60.44
CA LYS A 150 50.78 28.82 -59.21
C LYS A 150 49.27 28.94 -59.42
N THR A 151 48.82 29.49 -60.54
CA THR A 151 47.39 29.60 -60.86
C THR A 151 46.77 28.22 -61.09
N SER A 152 47.43 27.34 -61.84
CA SER A 152 47.01 25.95 -62.02
C SER A 152 46.90 25.20 -60.68
N ASN A 153 47.94 25.27 -59.85
CA ASN A 153 47.94 24.68 -58.50
C ASN A 153 46.82 25.25 -57.63
N ASN A 154 46.56 26.57 -57.70
CA ASN A 154 45.45 27.20 -56.99
C ASN A 154 44.10 26.65 -57.45
N HIS A 155 43.90 26.44 -58.75
CA HIS A 155 42.68 25.82 -59.28
C HIS A 155 42.49 24.38 -58.79
N VAL A 156 43.55 23.57 -58.78
CA VAL A 156 43.53 22.19 -58.25
C VAL A 156 43.16 22.19 -56.77
N LEU A 157 43.82 23.03 -55.97
CA LEU A 157 43.54 23.16 -54.53
C LEU A 157 42.10 23.63 -54.27
N ARG A 158 41.59 24.61 -55.04
CA ARG A 158 40.19 25.07 -54.94
C ARG A 158 39.21 23.94 -55.23
N ARG A 159 39.45 23.13 -56.26
CA ARG A 159 38.62 21.94 -56.54
C ARG A 159 38.68 20.96 -55.38
N LYS A 160 39.88 20.69 -54.85
CA LYS A 160 40.04 19.75 -53.73
C LYS A 160 39.33 20.20 -52.46
N VAL A 161 39.38 21.50 -52.16
CA VAL A 161 38.64 22.10 -51.05
C VAL A 161 37.13 21.95 -51.24
N LYS A 162 36.62 22.12 -52.46
CA LYS A 162 35.19 21.92 -52.76
C LYS A 162 34.76 20.46 -52.55
N GLU A 163 35.53 19.51 -53.07
CA GLU A 163 35.28 18.06 -52.87
C GLU A 163 35.25 17.69 -51.37
N LEU A 164 36.26 18.13 -50.61
CA LEU A 164 36.33 17.85 -49.18
C LEU A 164 35.16 18.48 -48.41
N LYS A 165 34.73 19.70 -48.77
CA LYS A 165 33.54 20.32 -48.18
C LYS A 165 32.26 19.52 -48.46
N GLU A 166 32.08 19.02 -49.68
CA GLU A 166 30.93 18.17 -50.02
C GLU A 166 30.98 16.83 -49.27
N GLN A 167 32.17 16.24 -49.12
CA GLN A 167 32.36 15.01 -48.35
C GLN A 167 32.04 15.21 -46.87
N VAL A 168 32.44 16.34 -46.27
CA VAL A 168 32.10 16.68 -44.88
C VAL A 168 30.59 16.82 -44.72
N LYS A 169 29.92 17.59 -45.58
CA LYS A 169 28.45 17.74 -45.55
C LYS A 169 27.71 16.39 -45.67
N SER A 170 28.19 15.52 -46.54
CA SER A 170 27.62 14.16 -46.69
C SER A 170 27.78 13.32 -45.42
N LYS A 171 28.95 13.38 -44.77
CA LYS A 171 29.19 12.69 -43.49
C LYS A 171 28.39 13.30 -42.34
N GLU A 172 28.23 14.62 -42.29
CA GLU A 172 27.40 15.33 -41.31
C GLU A 172 25.94 14.85 -41.40
N LEU A 173 25.37 14.80 -42.61
CA LEU A 173 24.03 14.26 -42.84
C LEU A 173 23.91 12.80 -42.40
N HIS A 174 24.92 11.96 -42.68
CA HIS A 174 24.93 10.58 -42.23
C HIS A 174 24.96 10.46 -40.70
N MET A 175 25.77 11.29 -40.02
CA MET A 175 25.80 11.33 -38.55
C MET A 175 24.46 11.78 -37.96
N GLU A 176 23.79 12.78 -38.55
CA GLU A 176 22.46 13.21 -38.12
C GLU A 176 21.42 12.08 -38.25
N LEU A 177 21.44 11.34 -39.36
CA LEU A 177 20.57 10.18 -39.55
C LEU A 177 20.84 9.08 -38.51
N LEU A 178 22.11 8.79 -38.22
CA LEU A 178 22.47 7.82 -37.18
C LEU A 178 22.04 8.27 -35.79
N ARG A 179 22.25 9.53 -35.43
CA ARG A 179 21.78 10.11 -34.16
C ARG A 179 20.26 9.99 -34.02
N LYS A 180 19.50 10.28 -35.09
CA LYS A 180 18.04 10.11 -35.10
C LYS A 180 17.62 8.65 -34.94
N LYS A 181 18.35 7.71 -35.57
CA LYS A 181 18.08 6.27 -35.44
C LYS A 181 18.36 5.74 -34.04
N ILE A 182 19.44 6.21 -33.41
CA ILE A 182 19.78 5.90 -32.00
C ILE A 182 18.67 6.42 -31.08
N ALA A 183 18.28 7.69 -31.19
CA ALA A 183 17.20 8.26 -30.37
C ALA A 183 15.89 7.47 -30.52
N GLN A 184 15.52 7.08 -31.75
CA GLN A 184 14.33 6.26 -31.99
C GLN A 184 14.45 4.85 -31.38
N GLN A 185 15.66 4.29 -31.36
CA GLN A 185 15.89 2.98 -30.74
C GLN A 185 15.83 3.07 -29.21
N ASP A 186 16.35 4.14 -28.62
CA ASP A 186 16.27 4.40 -27.18
C ASP A 186 14.81 4.59 -26.73
N GLU A 187 13.99 5.35 -27.47
CA GLU A 187 12.55 5.50 -27.20
C GLU A 187 11.81 4.15 -27.26
N ARG A 188 12.11 3.32 -28.27
CA ARG A 188 11.54 1.97 -28.38
C ARG A 188 11.93 1.09 -27.20
N GLU A 189 13.19 1.14 -26.78
CA GLU A 189 13.67 0.33 -25.66
C GLU A 189 13.09 0.80 -24.32
N GLN A 190 12.97 2.11 -24.11
CA GLN A 190 12.25 2.67 -22.96
C GLN A 190 10.79 2.20 -22.93
N THR A 191 10.11 2.21 -24.08
CA THR A 191 8.73 1.70 -24.19
C THR A 191 8.66 0.20 -23.87
N ARG A 192 9.58 -0.62 -24.41
CA ARG A 192 9.65 -2.05 -24.12
C ARG A 192 9.92 -2.32 -22.64
N SER A 193 10.83 -1.57 -22.04
CA SER A 193 11.14 -1.65 -20.60
C SER A 193 9.92 -1.29 -19.75
N GLY A 194 9.18 -0.23 -20.11
CA GLY A 194 7.94 0.14 -19.43
C GLY A 194 6.88 -0.97 -19.50
N LEU A 195 6.65 -1.52 -20.70
CA LEU A 195 5.72 -2.65 -20.88
C LEU A 195 6.14 -3.90 -20.10
N ALA A 196 7.44 -4.14 -19.94
CA ALA A 196 7.93 -5.26 -19.13
C ALA A 196 7.61 -5.06 -17.64
N LEU A 197 7.77 -3.84 -17.12
CA LEU A 197 7.39 -3.49 -15.75
C LEU A 197 5.88 -3.65 -15.53
N ASP A 198 5.05 -3.12 -16.43
CA ASP A 198 3.59 -3.26 -16.36
C ASP A 198 3.15 -4.72 -16.38
N ARG A 199 3.83 -5.56 -17.20
CA ARG A 199 3.58 -7.00 -17.24
C ARG A 199 3.94 -7.67 -15.92
N ASP A 200 5.10 -7.34 -15.35
CA ASP A 200 5.55 -7.93 -14.10
C ASP A 200 4.63 -7.53 -12.93
N ASP A 201 4.16 -6.28 -12.90
CA ASP A 201 3.13 -5.81 -11.97
C ASP A 201 1.81 -6.58 -12.16
N ALA A 202 1.35 -6.75 -13.40
CA ALA A 202 0.17 -7.54 -13.71
C ALA A 202 0.32 -9.00 -13.22
N ILE A 203 1.50 -9.63 -13.42
CA ILE A 203 1.79 -10.98 -12.93
C ILE A 203 1.68 -11.04 -11.40
N VAL A 204 2.25 -10.06 -10.68
CA VAL A 204 2.17 -10.00 -9.22
C VAL A 204 0.72 -9.85 -8.75
N THR A 205 -0.09 -9.03 -9.43
CA THR A 205 -1.53 -8.89 -9.09
C THR A 205 -2.30 -10.19 -9.33
N VAL A 206 -2.05 -10.88 -10.43
CA VAL A 206 -2.66 -12.18 -10.74
C VAL A 206 -2.29 -13.21 -9.67
N GLN A 207 -1.02 -13.30 -9.27
CA GLN A 207 -0.59 -14.21 -8.21
C GLN A 207 -1.27 -13.91 -6.87
N LYS A 208 -1.45 -12.63 -6.50
CA LYS A 208 -2.19 -12.24 -5.30
C LYS A 208 -3.66 -12.67 -5.37
N LEU A 209 -4.31 -12.48 -6.52
CA LEU A 209 -5.69 -12.89 -6.74
C LEU A 209 -5.84 -14.41 -6.72
N GLN A 210 -4.92 -15.15 -7.32
CA GLN A 210 -4.88 -16.63 -7.26
C GLN A 210 -4.81 -17.12 -5.82
N ARG A 211 -3.90 -16.59 -4.99
CA ARG A 211 -3.85 -16.94 -3.55
C ARG A 211 -5.14 -16.63 -2.82
N LYS A 212 -5.84 -15.55 -3.18
CA LYS A 212 -7.15 -15.21 -2.60
C LYS A 212 -8.22 -16.21 -3.03
N VAL A 213 -8.22 -16.61 -4.30
CA VAL A 213 -9.12 -17.64 -4.84
C VAL A 213 -8.89 -18.97 -4.13
N GLU A 214 -7.65 -19.42 -3.97
CA GLU A 214 -7.30 -20.65 -3.25
C GLU A 214 -7.81 -20.62 -1.80
N ARG A 215 -7.60 -19.51 -1.07
CA ARG A 215 -8.13 -19.34 0.29
C ARG A 215 -9.65 -19.42 0.35
N LEU A 216 -10.34 -18.75 -0.59
CA LEU A 216 -11.80 -18.78 -0.67
C LEU A 216 -12.32 -20.17 -1.04
N GLN A 217 -11.63 -20.89 -1.91
CA GLN A 217 -11.95 -22.28 -2.26
C GLN A 217 -11.81 -23.22 -1.06
N HIS A 218 -10.73 -23.09 -0.27
CA HIS A 218 -10.57 -23.84 0.97
C HIS A 218 -11.67 -23.55 1.98
N ALA A 219 -11.96 -22.27 2.25
CA ALA A 219 -13.04 -21.88 3.17
C ALA A 219 -14.41 -22.40 2.71
N LEU A 220 -14.70 -22.35 1.41
CA LEU A 220 -15.91 -22.93 0.84
C LEU A 220 -15.96 -24.46 1.02
N GLY A 221 -14.82 -25.14 0.91
CA GLY A 221 -14.68 -26.57 1.19
C GLY A 221 -15.03 -26.90 2.63
N ASP A 222 -14.45 -26.17 3.59
CA ASP A 222 -14.71 -26.35 5.02
C ASP A 222 -16.21 -26.16 5.35
N GLU A 223 -16.84 -25.12 4.80
CA GLU A 223 -18.27 -24.89 4.98
C GLU A 223 -19.14 -25.99 4.35
N ARG A 224 -18.75 -26.54 3.18
CA ARG A 224 -19.45 -27.70 2.59
C ARG A 224 -19.36 -28.92 3.49
N VAL A 225 -18.21 -29.18 4.11
CA VAL A 225 -18.03 -30.28 5.07
C VAL A 225 -18.92 -30.05 6.29
N LYS A 226 -18.95 -28.84 6.87
CA LYS A 226 -19.85 -28.49 7.99
C LYS A 226 -21.32 -28.69 7.62
N VAL A 227 -21.75 -28.24 6.44
CA VAL A 227 -23.12 -28.46 5.95
C VAL A 227 -23.44 -29.95 5.87
N THR A 228 -22.50 -30.77 5.41
CA THR A 228 -22.68 -32.21 5.30
C THR A 228 -22.78 -32.86 6.69
N GLN A 229 -21.93 -32.45 7.62
CA GLN A 229 -21.97 -32.90 9.01
C GLN A 229 -23.28 -32.51 9.71
N LEU A 230 -23.75 -31.27 9.54
CA LEU A 230 -25.03 -30.82 10.08
C LEU A 230 -26.21 -31.59 9.49
N LYS A 231 -26.17 -31.91 8.19
CA LYS A 231 -27.18 -32.78 7.56
C LYS A 231 -27.17 -34.20 8.15
N ALA A 232 -26.00 -34.77 8.42
CA ALA A 232 -25.88 -36.07 9.09
C ALA A 232 -26.44 -36.03 10.52
N GLN A 233 -26.07 -35.02 11.32
CA GLN A 233 -26.61 -34.82 12.67
C GLN A 233 -28.13 -34.62 12.67
N LEU A 234 -28.66 -33.91 11.66
CA LEU A 234 -30.11 -33.75 11.50
C LEU A 234 -30.79 -35.09 11.19
N ALA A 235 -30.18 -35.94 10.37
CA ALA A 235 -30.68 -37.29 10.08
C ALA A 235 -30.69 -38.15 11.35
N GLU A 236 -29.59 -38.18 12.11
CA GLU A 236 -29.49 -38.88 13.40
C GLU A 236 -30.56 -38.39 14.39
N THR A 237 -30.77 -37.07 14.47
CA THR A 237 -31.80 -36.48 15.34
C THR A 237 -33.20 -36.91 14.90
N ASN A 238 -33.46 -37.00 13.60
CA ASN A 238 -34.73 -37.47 13.06
C ASN A 238 -34.97 -38.96 13.37
N GLU A 239 -33.94 -39.80 13.29
CA GLU A 239 -34.01 -41.21 13.69
C GLU A 239 -34.33 -41.34 15.18
N LEU A 240 -33.62 -40.60 16.05
CA LEU A 240 -33.90 -40.57 17.49
C LEU A 240 -35.33 -40.10 17.79
N LYS A 241 -35.83 -39.09 17.05
CA LYS A 241 -37.22 -38.63 17.16
C LYS A 241 -38.21 -39.72 16.75
N ALA A 242 -37.94 -40.48 15.69
CA ALA A 242 -38.77 -41.60 15.26
C ALA A 242 -38.81 -42.72 16.32
N VAL A 243 -37.66 -43.09 16.88
CA VAL A 243 -37.57 -44.06 18.00
C VAL A 243 -38.33 -43.56 19.23
N THR A 244 -38.18 -42.29 19.59
CA THR A 244 -38.89 -41.68 20.72
C THR A 244 -40.41 -41.70 20.50
N LEU A 245 -40.87 -41.46 19.27
CA LEU A 245 -42.29 -41.56 18.92
C LEU A 245 -42.81 -43.00 19.04
N GLU A 246 -42.04 -44.00 18.59
CA GLU A 246 -42.44 -45.41 18.73
C GLU A 246 -42.44 -45.87 20.19
N GLN A 247 -41.45 -45.46 20.98
CA GLN A 247 -41.43 -45.68 22.43
C GLN A 247 -42.65 -45.05 23.11
N ARG A 248 -43.01 -43.81 22.73
CA ARG A 248 -44.22 -43.15 23.23
C ARG A 248 -45.48 -43.92 22.85
N ARG A 249 -45.58 -44.38 21.59
CA ARG A 249 -46.69 -45.24 21.13
C ARG A 249 -46.79 -46.51 21.97
N ARG A 250 -45.66 -47.14 22.29
CA ARG A 250 -45.61 -48.33 23.15
C ARG A 250 -46.00 -48.04 24.60
N ILE A 251 -45.60 -46.90 25.15
CA ILE A 251 -46.05 -46.44 26.47
C ILE A 251 -47.57 -46.25 26.47
N ASP A 252 -48.12 -45.60 25.44
CA ASP A 252 -49.58 -45.40 25.34
C ASP A 252 -50.34 -46.74 25.23
N GLU A 253 -49.82 -47.71 24.48
CA GLU A 253 -50.34 -49.10 24.46
C GLU A 253 -50.29 -49.77 25.84
N LEU A 254 -49.18 -49.63 26.57
CA LEU A 254 -49.06 -50.17 27.93
C LEU A 254 -50.01 -49.47 28.90
N VAL A 255 -50.15 -48.14 28.83
CA VAL A 255 -51.09 -47.35 29.65
C VAL A 255 -52.53 -47.78 29.39
N THR A 256 -52.93 -47.96 28.13
CA THR A 256 -54.27 -48.47 27.81
C THR A 256 -54.48 -49.90 28.29
N SER A 257 -53.48 -50.77 28.21
CA SER A 257 -53.51 -52.13 28.76
C SER A 257 -53.65 -52.13 30.28
N VAL A 258 -52.84 -51.33 30.99
CA VAL A 258 -52.93 -51.14 32.45
C VAL A 258 -54.30 -50.57 32.83
N GLY A 259 -54.85 -49.63 32.05
CA GLY A 259 -56.20 -49.11 32.23
C GLY A 259 -57.25 -50.22 32.14
N LYS A 260 -57.19 -51.07 31.10
CA LYS A 260 -58.06 -52.25 30.97
C LYS A 260 -57.91 -53.19 32.16
N LEU A 261 -56.67 -53.52 32.57
CA LEU A 261 -56.38 -54.35 33.74
C LEU A 261 -56.91 -53.74 35.04
N SER A 262 -56.84 -52.42 35.20
CA SER A 262 -57.42 -51.72 36.36
C SER A 262 -58.95 -51.86 36.36
N THR A 263 -59.61 -51.67 35.20
CA THR A 263 -61.07 -51.85 35.13
C THR A 263 -61.51 -53.29 35.39
N THR A 264 -60.75 -54.29 34.92
CA THR A 264 -61.05 -55.70 35.22
C THR A 264 -60.78 -56.02 36.69
N LYS A 265 -59.69 -55.52 37.27
CA LYS A 265 -59.40 -55.60 38.71
C LYS A 265 -60.53 -54.98 39.54
N ASP A 266 -61.00 -53.78 39.20
CA ASP A 266 -62.09 -53.12 39.93
C ASP A 266 -63.41 -53.89 39.79
N ARG A 267 -63.73 -54.42 38.60
CA ARG A 267 -64.87 -55.32 38.40
C ARG A 267 -64.74 -56.59 39.24
N GLN A 268 -63.57 -57.22 39.27
CA GLN A 268 -63.32 -58.41 40.11
C GLN A 268 -63.40 -58.07 41.60
N ARG A 269 -62.88 -56.91 42.02
CA ARG A 269 -62.98 -56.41 43.40
C ARG A 269 -64.43 -56.16 43.80
N GLN A 270 -65.24 -55.58 42.92
CA GLN A 270 -66.68 -55.42 43.13
C GLN A 270 -67.38 -56.79 43.24
N LYS A 271 -67.08 -57.75 42.35
CA LYS A 271 -67.60 -59.13 42.43
C LYS A 271 -67.21 -59.81 43.75
N LEU A 272 -65.96 -59.68 44.17
CA LEU A 272 -65.47 -60.17 45.46
C LEU A 272 -66.20 -59.51 46.63
N SER A 273 -66.43 -58.20 46.56
CA SER A 273 -67.21 -57.48 47.58
C SER A 273 -68.65 -57.98 47.65
N SER A 274 -69.32 -58.20 46.50
CA SER A 274 -70.67 -58.76 46.48
C SER A 274 -70.71 -60.20 46.97
N LEU A 275 -69.73 -61.04 46.60
CA LEU A 275 -69.63 -62.41 47.12
C LEU A 275 -69.39 -62.41 48.63
N LYS A 276 -68.51 -61.53 49.14
CA LYS A 276 -68.25 -61.37 50.57
C LYS A 276 -69.51 -60.90 51.31
N GLN A 277 -70.29 -59.98 50.74
CA GLN A 277 -71.57 -59.56 51.31
C GLN A 277 -72.60 -60.69 51.30
N ASN A 278 -72.71 -61.44 50.19
CA ASN A 278 -73.59 -62.59 50.11
C ASN A 278 -73.20 -63.66 51.14
N LEU A 279 -71.91 -63.97 51.27
CA LEU A 279 -71.40 -64.90 52.28
C LEU A 279 -71.73 -64.42 53.70
N LYS A 280 -71.62 -63.11 53.97
CA LYS A 280 -72.02 -62.53 55.24
C LYS A 280 -73.52 -62.70 55.50
N MET A 281 -74.37 -62.40 54.51
CA MET A 281 -75.82 -62.62 54.61
C MET A 281 -76.15 -64.10 54.84
N THR A 282 -75.53 -65.02 54.10
CA THR A 282 -75.71 -66.46 54.30
C THR A 282 -75.21 -66.93 55.67
N GLY A 283 -74.10 -66.36 56.17
CA GLY A 283 -73.60 -66.61 57.52
C GLY A 283 -74.52 -66.07 58.60
N GLU A 284 -75.10 -64.88 58.42
CA GLU A 284 -76.11 -64.30 59.31
C GLU A 284 -77.41 -65.13 59.31
N ASP A 285 -77.88 -65.56 58.14
CA ASP A 285 -79.05 -66.46 58.02
C ASP A 285 -78.79 -67.82 58.67
N ALA A 286 -77.58 -68.39 58.48
CA ALA A 286 -77.18 -69.62 59.14
C ALA A 286 -77.13 -69.47 60.67
N ASN A 287 -76.62 -68.34 61.17
CA ASN A 287 -76.60 -68.03 62.60
C ASN A 287 -78.02 -67.84 63.18
N LEU A 288 -78.90 -67.11 62.49
CA LEU A 288 -80.30 -66.96 62.91
C LEU A 288 -81.02 -68.30 62.95
N ASN A 289 -80.76 -69.18 61.97
CA ASN A 289 -81.28 -70.54 61.99
C ASN A 289 -80.72 -71.36 63.16
N HIS A 290 -79.42 -71.23 63.45
CA HIS A 290 -78.80 -71.88 64.59
C HIS A 290 -79.40 -71.41 65.92
N GLU A 291 -79.60 -70.10 66.10
CA GLU A 291 -80.28 -69.53 67.28
C GLU A 291 -81.73 -69.99 67.40
N ARG A 292 -82.46 -70.08 66.28
CA ARG A 292 -83.83 -70.60 66.24
C ARG A 292 -83.88 -72.07 66.65
N LEU A 293 -82.97 -72.90 66.15
CA LEU A 293 -82.87 -74.31 66.54
C LEU A 293 -82.46 -74.46 68.01
N ARG A 294 -81.56 -73.60 68.50
CA ARG A 294 -81.14 -73.58 69.91
C ARG A 294 -82.29 -73.22 70.84
N THR A 295 -83.07 -72.19 70.53
CA THR A 295 -84.28 -71.85 71.29
C THR A 295 -85.36 -72.93 71.24
N GLN A 296 -85.47 -73.65 70.12
CA GLN A 296 -86.33 -74.83 70.05
C GLN A 296 -85.84 -75.98 70.95
N LEU A 297 -84.54 -76.22 70.99
CA LEU A 297 -83.91 -77.22 71.85
C LEU A 297 -84.08 -76.88 73.34
N ASP A 298 -83.92 -75.61 73.73
CA ASP A 298 -84.12 -75.16 75.11
C ASP A 298 -85.56 -75.37 75.58
N ALA A 299 -86.55 -75.12 74.71
CA ALA A 299 -87.96 -75.37 75.01
C ALA A 299 -88.23 -76.87 75.27
N VAL A 300 -87.75 -77.75 74.39
CA VAL A 300 -87.87 -79.21 74.55
C VAL A 300 -87.15 -79.70 75.80
N THR A 301 -85.99 -79.11 76.11
CA THR A 301 -85.21 -79.45 77.31
C THR A 301 -85.95 -79.06 78.59
N ASN A 302 -86.64 -77.92 78.60
CA ASN A 302 -87.43 -77.47 79.75
C ASN A 302 -88.70 -78.30 79.96
N ASP A 303 -89.40 -78.66 78.88
CA ASP A 303 -90.55 -79.58 78.95
C ASP A 303 -90.13 -80.93 79.53
N ASN A 304 -88.96 -81.45 79.11
CA ASN A 304 -88.42 -82.71 79.62
C ASN A 304 -87.99 -82.64 81.10
N LYS A 305 -87.53 -81.48 81.57
CA LYS A 305 -87.27 -81.26 83.01
C LYS A 305 -88.56 -81.24 83.82
N SER A 306 -89.60 -80.58 83.30
CA SER A 306 -90.92 -80.50 83.94
C SER A 306 -91.58 -81.87 84.10
N THR A 307 -91.56 -82.69 83.04
CA THR A 307 -92.09 -84.07 83.10
C THR A 307 -91.30 -84.95 84.08
N LYS A 308 -89.98 -84.78 84.14
CA LYS A 308 -89.14 -85.49 85.11
C LYS A 308 -89.49 -85.13 86.56
N THR A 309 -89.69 -83.85 86.86
CA THR A 309 -90.08 -83.43 88.22
C THR A 309 -91.47 -83.93 88.63
N ALA A 310 -92.44 -83.98 87.72
CA ALA A 310 -93.75 -84.55 87.99
C ALA A 310 -93.68 -86.07 88.27
N LEU A 311 -92.81 -86.78 87.56
CA LEU A 311 -92.57 -88.21 87.77
C LEU A 311 -91.94 -88.49 89.14
N ASP A 312 -90.95 -87.69 89.55
CA ASP A 312 -90.30 -87.83 90.86
C ASP A 312 -91.30 -87.60 92.02
N GLU A 313 -92.26 -86.68 91.85
CA GLU A 313 -93.30 -86.41 92.86
C GLU A 313 -94.30 -87.55 93.03
N VAL A 314 -94.69 -88.21 91.93
CA VAL A 314 -95.56 -89.41 91.96
C VAL A 314 -94.84 -90.57 92.64
N THR A 315 -93.57 -90.79 92.29
CA THR A 315 -92.74 -91.86 92.88
C THR A 315 -92.58 -91.67 94.39
N ARG A 316 -92.48 -90.42 94.86
CA ARG A 316 -92.37 -90.10 96.29
C ARG A 316 -93.68 -90.32 97.07
N ARG A 317 -94.84 -90.02 96.46
CA ARG A 317 -96.17 -90.31 97.05
C ARG A 317 -96.42 -91.81 97.17
N GLU A 318 -96.05 -92.59 96.16
CA GLU A 318 -96.20 -94.04 96.17
C GLU A 318 -95.39 -94.69 97.30
N LYS A 319 -94.12 -94.27 97.47
CA LYS A 319 -93.26 -94.76 98.54
C LYS A 319 -93.84 -94.49 99.94
N GLN A 320 -94.41 -93.31 100.18
CA GLN A 320 -95.04 -92.97 101.46
C GLN A 320 -96.26 -93.85 101.79
N LEU A 321 -97.05 -94.24 100.79
CA LEU A 321 -98.22 -95.11 100.98
C LEU A 321 -97.80 -96.55 101.27
N VAL A 322 -96.72 -97.03 100.63
CA VAL A 322 -96.13 -98.34 100.92
C VAL A 322 -95.56 -98.38 102.34
N ASP A 323 -94.79 -97.35 102.73
CA ASP A 323 -94.20 -97.26 104.08
C ASP A 323 -95.29 -97.20 105.17
N PHE A 324 -96.37 -96.45 104.95
CA PHE A 324 -97.51 -96.38 105.87
C PHE A 324 -98.21 -97.74 106.03
N ARG A 325 -98.44 -98.45 104.91
CA ARG A 325 -99.05 -99.78 104.92
C ARG A 325 -98.21 -100.78 105.73
N GLU A 326 -96.89 -100.73 105.58
CA GLU A 326 -95.96 -101.62 106.28
C GLU A 326 -95.94 -101.38 107.79
N VAL A 327 -96.03 -100.11 108.22
CA VAL A 327 -96.10 -99.73 109.64
C VAL A 327 -97.38 -100.26 110.30
N VAL A 328 -98.54 -100.11 109.63
CA VAL A 328 -99.84 -100.56 110.17
C VAL A 328 -99.89 -102.09 110.31
N ALA A 329 -99.35 -102.83 109.33
CA ALA A 329 -99.23 -104.29 109.41
C ALA A 329 -98.38 -104.74 110.61
N ARG A 330 -97.26 -104.04 110.85
CA ARG A 330 -96.31 -104.33 111.95
C ARG A 330 -96.93 -104.07 113.33
N MET A 331 -97.73 -103.00 113.49
CA MET A 331 -98.41 -102.70 114.76
C MET A 331 -99.49 -103.72 115.14
N LEU A 332 -100.02 -104.49 114.19
CA LEU A 332 -101.09 -105.48 114.41
C LEU A 332 -100.55 -106.90 114.63
N GLY A 333 -99.24 -107.05 114.82
CA GLY A 333 -98.59 -108.34 115.06
C GLY A 333 -98.80 -109.34 113.92
N LEU A 334 -99.02 -108.84 112.70
CA LEU A 334 -99.05 -109.65 111.48
C LEU A 334 -97.61 -109.82 111.01
N ASP A 335 -97.21 -111.06 110.70
CA ASP A 335 -95.84 -111.36 110.30
C ASP A 335 -95.56 -110.77 108.91
N VAL A 336 -94.55 -109.91 108.81
CA VAL A 336 -94.27 -109.04 107.65
C VAL A 336 -93.36 -109.75 106.63
N THR A 337 -92.93 -111.00 106.89
CA THR A 337 -92.00 -111.73 106.01
C THR A 337 -92.65 -112.52 104.87
N SER A 338 -93.99 -112.56 104.77
CA SER A 338 -94.69 -113.03 103.57
C SER A 338 -95.50 -111.89 102.96
N LEU A 339 -95.14 -111.55 101.73
CA LEU A 339 -95.74 -110.46 100.94
C LEU A 339 -97.22 -110.75 100.67
N ALA A 340 -98.03 -109.68 100.69
CA ALA A 340 -99.48 -109.66 100.56
C ALA A 340 -100.26 -110.11 101.81
N ILE A 341 -100.17 -109.29 102.87
CA ILE A 341 -101.25 -109.19 103.85
C ILE A 341 -102.43 -108.50 103.12
N PRO A 342 -103.55 -109.20 102.89
CA PRO A 342 -104.73 -108.58 102.30
C PRO A 342 -105.30 -107.55 103.26
N ASP A 343 -105.73 -106.39 102.75
CA ASP A 343 -106.14 -105.27 103.60
C ASP A 343 -107.25 -105.64 104.59
N TYR A 344 -108.05 -106.66 104.29
CA TYR A 344 -109.10 -107.15 105.20
C TYR A 344 -108.57 -107.82 106.48
N GLU A 345 -107.35 -108.39 106.51
CA GLU A 345 -106.76 -108.95 107.74
C GLU A 345 -106.29 -107.87 108.73
N ILE A 346 -105.73 -106.79 108.18
CA ILE A 346 -105.36 -105.57 108.92
C ILE A 346 -106.62 -104.96 109.54
N ILE A 347 -107.70 -104.86 108.75
CA ILE A 347 -108.99 -104.33 109.19
C ILE A 347 -109.62 -105.22 110.28
N SER A 348 -109.61 -106.54 110.13
CA SER A 348 -110.27 -107.46 111.09
C SER A 348 -109.57 -107.53 112.47
N ARG A 349 -108.24 -107.33 112.53
CA ARG A 349 -107.50 -107.20 113.80
C ARG A 349 -107.69 -105.86 114.48
N LEU A 350 -107.76 -104.76 113.72
CA LEU A 350 -108.16 -103.44 114.24
C LEU A 350 -109.54 -103.51 114.91
N GLU A 351 -110.50 -104.21 114.30
CA GLU A 351 -111.85 -104.39 114.87
C GLU A 351 -111.88 -105.22 116.17
N LYS A 352 -111.00 -106.21 116.35
CA LYS A 352 -110.87 -106.96 117.63
C LYS A 352 -110.26 -106.11 118.74
N LEU A 353 -109.31 -105.23 118.42
CA LEU A 353 -108.65 -104.32 119.37
C LEU A 353 -109.62 -103.24 119.88
N ILE A 354 -110.50 -102.74 119.00
CA ILE A 354 -111.54 -101.77 119.33
C ILE A 354 -112.62 -102.38 120.27
N ARG A 355 -112.93 -103.68 120.12
CA ARG A 355 -113.91 -104.37 121.01
C ARG A 355 -113.40 -104.59 122.44
N ASN A 356 -112.11 -104.83 122.64
CA ASN A 356 -111.52 -105.00 123.97
C ASN A 356 -111.38 -103.67 124.75
N HIS A 357 -111.32 -102.53 124.06
CA HIS A 357 -111.25 -101.20 124.69
C HIS A 357 -112.61 -100.69 125.23
N HIS A 358 -113.72 -101.35 124.89
CA HIS A 358 -115.06 -100.95 125.33
C HIS A 358 -115.48 -101.50 126.70
N ILE A 359 -114.76 -102.46 127.29
CA ILE A 359 -115.05 -103.00 128.65
C ILE A 359 -114.28 -102.22 129.75
N GLY A 360 -113.20 -101.51 129.41
CA GLY A 360 -112.33 -100.79 130.36
C GLY A 360 -112.61 -99.30 130.56
N THR A 361 -113.56 -98.69 129.84
CA THR A 361 -113.75 -97.22 129.83
C THR A 361 -115.15 -96.80 130.31
N ALA A 362 -115.65 -97.44 131.37
CA ALA A 362 -116.91 -97.11 132.05
C ALA A 362 -116.71 -96.44 133.43
N ALA A 363 -115.47 -96.09 133.81
CA ALA A 363 -115.16 -95.54 135.13
C ALA A 363 -113.97 -94.57 135.10
N THR A 364 -114.13 -93.38 134.51
CA THR A 364 -113.50 -92.11 134.90
C THR A 364 -114.10 -90.97 134.08
N ALA A 365 -115.40 -90.75 134.28
CA ALA A 365 -116.07 -89.47 134.07
C ALA A 365 -116.34 -88.87 135.46
N THR A 366 -115.30 -88.64 136.26
CA THR A 366 -115.42 -88.14 137.65
C THR A 366 -114.04 -87.84 138.20
N LEU A 367 -113.45 -86.76 137.71
CA LEU A 367 -112.40 -85.92 138.31
C LEU A 367 -111.88 -85.08 137.14
N GLU A 368 -112.47 -83.91 137.02
CA GLU A 368 -111.74 -82.73 137.47
C GLU A 368 -110.68 -82.37 136.44
N ARG A 369 -111.07 -81.60 135.42
CA ARG A 369 -111.65 -80.26 135.69
C ARG A 369 -110.82 -79.61 136.81
N SER A 370 -109.54 -79.48 136.50
CA SER A 370 -108.61 -78.64 137.22
C SER A 370 -107.71 -77.98 136.16
N PHE A 371 -108.09 -76.73 135.88
CA PHE A 371 -107.32 -75.66 135.25
C PHE A 371 -107.08 -75.80 133.73
N GLU A 372 -107.85 -75.19 132.81
CA GLU A 372 -108.67 -73.97 132.90
C GLU A 372 -108.02 -72.82 133.69
N ALA A 373 -107.00 -72.22 133.10
CA ALA A 373 -106.64 -70.83 133.30
C ALA A 373 -106.47 -70.15 131.92
N LEU A 374 -107.49 -69.35 131.56
CA LEU A 374 -107.48 -68.11 130.73
C LEU A 374 -106.70 -68.14 129.39
N ASP A 375 -107.26 -67.95 128.19
CA ASP A 375 -108.31 -67.02 127.72
C ASP A 375 -108.77 -67.43 126.27
N PRO A 376 -109.62 -66.73 125.49
CA PRO A 376 -110.87 -67.25 124.96
C PRO A 376 -110.85 -67.67 123.46
N ARG A 377 -111.66 -68.72 123.18
CA ARG A 377 -112.42 -68.97 121.93
C ARG A 377 -111.64 -69.31 120.65
N PHE A 378 -111.21 -70.57 120.63
CA PHE A 378 -111.60 -71.49 119.55
C PHE A 378 -113.11 -71.79 119.67
N ARG A 379 -113.93 -71.44 118.66
CA ARG A 379 -115.26 -72.06 118.42
C ARG A 379 -115.88 -71.58 117.12
N GLN A 380 -116.44 -72.54 116.39
CA GLN A 380 -117.53 -72.40 115.42
C GLN A 380 -117.22 -71.53 114.19
N GLY A 381 -117.30 -72.09 112.98
CA GLY A 381 -118.54 -72.60 112.40
C GLY A 381 -118.92 -71.61 111.32
N TYR A 382 -118.64 -71.94 110.07
CA TYR A 382 -119.64 -72.39 109.08
C TYR A 382 -120.54 -71.26 108.54
N THR A 383 -120.76 -71.37 107.23
CA THR A 383 -121.77 -70.72 106.37
C THR A 383 -121.51 -69.28 105.92
N GLU A 384 -121.20 -69.23 104.61
CA GLU A 384 -121.96 -68.51 103.58
C GLU A 384 -121.66 -67.04 103.26
N VAL A 385 -121.43 -66.86 101.95
CA VAL A 385 -121.99 -65.81 101.07
C VAL A 385 -121.23 -64.47 100.99
N ASP A 386 -120.53 -64.37 99.86
CA ASP A 386 -120.54 -63.31 98.82
C ASP A 386 -120.45 -61.82 99.19
N TYR A 387 -119.44 -61.13 98.64
CA TYR A 387 -119.53 -60.34 97.40
C TYR A 387 -118.32 -59.39 97.25
N THR A 388 -117.47 -59.64 96.24
CA THR A 388 -116.81 -58.65 95.33
C THR A 388 -115.85 -57.58 95.92
N ARG A 389 -114.83 -57.02 95.25
CA ARG A 389 -114.44 -56.95 93.84
C ARG A 389 -112.99 -56.45 93.73
N SER A 390 -112.19 -57.10 92.87
CA SER A 390 -111.26 -56.53 91.86
C SER A 390 -110.00 -55.75 92.26
N ARG A 391 -108.88 -55.83 91.54
CA ARG A 391 -108.46 -56.53 90.29
C ARG A 391 -106.90 -56.41 90.23
N SER A 392 -106.10 -57.45 89.98
CA SER A 392 -105.89 -58.21 88.72
C SER A 392 -104.76 -57.62 87.84
N PRO A 393 -104.06 -58.39 86.97
CA PRO A 393 -103.46 -59.72 87.20
C PRO A 393 -102.07 -59.93 86.54
N HIS A 394 -101.35 -60.86 87.17
CA HIS A 394 -100.64 -62.04 86.65
C HIS A 394 -99.64 -62.05 85.46
N TYR A 395 -98.40 -62.40 85.84
CA TYR A 395 -97.43 -63.42 85.38
C TYR A 395 -97.07 -63.60 83.90
N GLU A 396 -95.76 -63.43 83.70
CA GLU A 396 -94.80 -64.23 82.93
C GLU A 396 -95.35 -65.42 82.12
N ASN A 397 -95.21 -65.34 80.79
CA ASN A 397 -94.42 -66.35 80.07
C ASN A 397 -94.02 -65.88 78.67
N ARG A 398 -92.85 -66.35 78.26
CA ARG A 398 -92.15 -66.06 77.02
C ARG A 398 -92.33 -67.26 76.09
N ALA A 399 -92.86 -67.06 74.88
CA ALA A 399 -92.65 -67.99 73.77
C ALA A 399 -92.81 -67.32 72.39
N ARG A 400 -91.79 -67.59 71.55
CA ARG A 400 -91.76 -67.80 70.08
C ARG A 400 -92.46 -66.83 69.10
N SER A 401 -91.61 -66.16 68.32
CA SER A 401 -91.62 -66.03 66.83
C SER A 401 -92.86 -65.40 66.13
N PRO A 402 -92.85 -65.10 64.81
CA PRO A 402 -91.75 -64.77 63.89
C PRO A 402 -92.02 -63.52 63.01
N SER A 403 -90.93 -62.78 62.72
CA SER A 403 -90.63 -62.26 61.38
C SER A 403 -91.61 -61.20 60.77
N PRO A 404 -91.43 -60.78 59.51
CA PRO A 404 -90.40 -59.81 59.12
C PRO A 404 -90.97 -58.75 58.17
N ARG A 405 -90.19 -57.68 57.93
CA ARG A 405 -89.89 -57.09 56.59
C ARG A 405 -89.60 -55.60 56.77
N ARG A 406 -88.34 -55.24 56.50
CA ARG A 406 -87.86 -54.72 55.21
C ARG A 406 -88.49 -53.36 54.91
N HIS A 407 -87.66 -52.35 54.68
CA HIS A 407 -87.18 -52.03 53.33
C HIS A 407 -86.19 -50.87 53.45
N HIS A 408 -84.96 -51.08 53.00
CA HIS A 408 -84.43 -50.62 51.71
C HIS A 408 -83.77 -49.24 51.81
N HIS A 409 -82.46 -49.22 51.55
CA HIS A 409 -81.86 -48.72 50.30
C HIS A 409 -81.75 -47.20 50.35
N ARG A 410 -80.70 -46.55 49.87
CA ARG A 410 -79.83 -46.85 48.74
C ARG A 410 -78.64 -45.91 48.91
N SER A 411 -77.41 -46.39 48.99
CA SER A 411 -76.44 -46.25 47.91
C SER A 411 -76.61 -45.00 47.02
N ARG A 412 -75.60 -44.12 47.02
CA ARG A 412 -74.61 -44.04 45.95
C ARG A 412 -73.54 -42.98 46.26
N SER A 413 -72.32 -43.36 45.89
CA SER A 413 -71.07 -42.64 45.64
C SER A 413 -71.23 -41.35 44.78
N PRO A 414 -70.17 -40.66 44.31
CA PRO A 414 -68.75 -40.61 44.71
C PRO A 414 -68.17 -39.15 44.79
N SER A 415 -66.89 -39.05 45.16
CA SER A 415 -65.82 -38.05 44.83
C SER A 415 -66.03 -37.19 43.54
N PRO A 416 -65.26 -36.10 43.20
CA PRO A 416 -63.84 -35.82 43.54
C PRO A 416 -63.29 -34.35 43.45
N ARG A 417 -61.94 -34.23 43.69
CA ARG A 417 -60.91 -33.30 43.11
C ARG A 417 -60.90 -31.82 43.54
N ARG A 418 -59.74 -31.28 44.01
CA ARG A 418 -58.66 -30.57 43.25
C ARG A 418 -59.25 -29.50 42.32
N TYR A 419 -58.91 -28.22 42.44
CA TYR A 419 -57.60 -27.57 42.45
C TYR A 419 -57.62 -26.32 43.32
#